data_AF-A0A7J9TNL5-F1
#
_entry.id   AF-A0A7J9TNL5-F1
#
_cell.length_a   1.000
_cell.length_b   1.000
_cell.length_c   1.000
_cell.angle_alpha   90.00
_cell.angle_beta   90.00
_cell.angle_gamma   90.00
#
_symmetry.space_group_name_H-M   'P 1'
#
loop_
_entity.id
_entity.type
_entity.pdbx_description
1 polymer ?
#
loop_
_entity_poly.entity_id
_entity_poly.type
_entity_poly.pdbx_seq_one_letter_code
_entity_poly.pdbx_strand_id
1 'polypeptide(L)'
;MPLEILTGLAILVVAIAAFIGVYYFFKVVKYLVVNSIVGLILLFISNFLLGMLNMGFSVDINWVSILICAVGGIPGVIIVILLGFLNVPLM
;
A
#
# COMPACT_ATOMS: atom_id res chain seq x y z
N MET A 1 -11.17 44.45 17.12
CA MET A 1 -12.25 43.62 17.71
C MET A 1 -12.70 42.47 16.79
N PRO A 2 -13.14 42.67 15.52
CA PRO A 2 -13.59 41.55 14.69
C PRO A 2 -12.45 40.73 14.04
N LEU A 3 -11.33 41.37 13.71
CA LEU A 3 -10.21 40.71 13.00
C LEU A 3 -9.45 39.71 13.88
N GLU A 4 -9.26 40.00 15.18
CA GLU A 4 -8.58 39.09 16.10
C GLU A 4 -9.39 37.82 16.41
N ILE A 5 -10.72 37.93 16.44
CA ILE A 5 -11.60 36.77 16.58
C ILE A 5 -11.54 35.91 15.31
N LEU A 6 -11.49 36.54 14.13
CA LEU A 6 -11.36 35.84 12.86
C LEU A 6 -10.01 35.11 12.72
N THR A 7 -8.90 35.74 13.12
CA THR A 7 -7.58 35.09 13.10
C THR A 7 -7.50 33.96 14.13
N GLY A 8 -8.04 34.14 15.34
CA GLY A 8 -8.12 33.09 16.34
C GLY A 8 -8.93 31.87 15.86
N LEU A 9 -10.07 32.10 15.22
CA LEU A 9 -10.89 31.04 14.63
C LEU A 9 -10.15 30.33 13.47
N ALA A 10 -9.47 31.08 12.60
CA ALA A 10 -8.72 30.52 11.49
C ALA A 10 -7.57 29.59 11.97
N ILE A 11 -6.82 30.01 12.98
CA ILE A 11 -5.75 29.20 13.58
C ILE A 11 -6.33 27.92 14.19
N LEU A 12 -7.47 28.02 14.89
CA LEU A 12 -8.15 26.86 15.47
C LEU A 12 -8.57 25.85 14.39
N VAL A 13 -9.17 26.32 13.29
CA VAL A 13 -9.59 25.46 12.17
C VAL A 13 -8.39 24.75 11.53
N VAL A 14 -7.29 25.48 11.29
CA VAL A 14 -6.07 24.89 10.74
C VAL A 14 -5.47 23.87 11.70
N ALA A 15 -5.43 24.15 13.01
CA ALA A 15 -4.91 23.22 14.00
C ALA A 15 -5.74 21.92 14.06
N ILE A 16 -7.06 22.02 14.02
CA ILE A 16 -7.96 20.85 14.00
C ILE A 16 -7.76 20.05 12.70
N ALA A 17 -7.71 20.72 11.55
CA ALA A 17 -7.49 20.06 10.26
C ALA A 17 -6.14 19.34 10.21
N ALA A 18 -5.07 19.97 10.72
CA ALA A 18 -3.76 19.35 10.83
C ALA A 18 -3.78 18.11 11.73
N PHE A 19 -4.45 18.19 12.89
CA PHE A 19 -4.56 17.07 13.82
C PHE A 19 -5.33 15.89 13.20
N ILE A 20 -6.44 16.17 12.51
CA ILE A 20 -7.20 15.16 11.76
C ILE A 20 -6.32 14.54 10.67
N GLY A 21 -5.59 15.35 9.90
CA GLY A 21 -4.68 14.89 8.86
C GLY A 21 -3.62 13.91 9.39
N VAL A 22 -2.97 14.25 10.49
CA VAL A 22 -1.97 13.38 11.15
C VAL A 22 -2.60 12.09 11.66
N TYR A 23 -3.79 12.16 12.27
CA TYR A 23 -4.50 10.99 12.77
C TYR A 23 -4.82 9.99 11.66
N TYR A 24 -5.36 10.48 10.53
CA TYR A 24 -5.65 9.62 9.37
C TYR A 24 -4.37 9.08 8.73
N PHE A 25 -3.30 9.89 8.65
CA PHE A 25 -2.02 9.44 8.12
C PHE A 25 -1.48 8.24 8.90
N PHE A 26 -1.44 8.33 10.24
CA PHE A 26 -1.01 7.21 11.09
C PHE A 26 -1.90 5.97 10.93
N LYS A 27 -3.19 6.17 10.72
CA LYS A 27 -4.12 5.06 10.48
C LYS A 27 -3.80 4.36 9.16
N VAL A 28 -3.56 5.11 8.08
CA VAL A 28 -3.22 4.57 6.75
C VAL A 28 -1.90 3.80 6.78
N VAL A 29 -0.87 4.33 7.45
CA VAL A 29 0.44 3.65 7.58
C VAL A 29 0.27 2.26 8.20
N LYS A 30 -0.55 2.12 9.26
CA LYS A 30 -0.82 0.80 9.85
C LYS A 30 -1.47 -0.16 8.86
N TYR A 31 -2.42 0.31 8.04
CA TYR A 31 -3.04 -0.51 7.01
C TYR A 31 -2.06 -0.92 5.91
N LEU A 32 -1.19 -0.01 5.46
CA LEU A 32 -0.16 -0.32 4.45
C LEU A 32 0.79 -1.41 4.93
N VAL A 33 1.19 -1.39 6.20
CA VAL A 33 2.07 -2.41 6.77
C VAL A 33 1.39 -3.78 6.77
N VAL A 34 0.14 -3.87 7.25
CA VAL A 34 -0.60 -5.14 7.29
C VAL A 34 -0.86 -5.66 5.88
N ASN A 35 -1.29 -4.80 4.96
CA ASN A 35 -1.52 -5.17 3.55
C ASN A 35 -0.24 -5.64 2.86
N SER A 36 0.89 -4.99 3.13
CA SER A 36 2.18 -5.39 2.60
C SER A 36 2.60 -6.77 3.12
N ILE A 37 2.46 -7.03 4.42
CA ILE A 37 2.78 -8.32 5.02
C ILE A 37 1.91 -9.43 4.42
N VAL A 38 0.58 -9.23 4.40
CA VAL A 38 -0.36 -10.20 3.83
C VAL A 38 -0.06 -10.42 2.35
N GLY A 39 0.15 -9.34 1.59
CA GLY A 39 0.47 -9.40 0.17
C GLY A 39 1.77 -10.15 -0.11
N LEU A 40 2.83 -9.89 0.65
CA LEU A 40 4.11 -10.59 0.52
C LEU A 40 4.00 -12.07 0.87
N ILE A 41 3.26 -12.41 1.93
CA ILE A 41 3.00 -13.80 2.30
C ILE A 41 2.29 -14.52 1.15
N LEU A 42 1.24 -13.92 0.57
CA LEU A 42 0.53 -14.51 -0.57
C LEU A 42 1.41 -14.60 -1.83
N LEU A 43 2.26 -13.60 -2.10
CA LEU A 43 3.17 -13.60 -3.24
C LEU A 43 4.20 -14.74 -3.12
N PHE A 44 4.75 -14.92 -1.91
CA PHE A 44 5.70 -15.99 -1.61
C PHE A 44 5.06 -17.38 -1.75
N ILE A 45 3.85 -17.56 -1.20
CA ILE A 45 3.08 -18.80 -1.35
C ILE A 45 2.77 -19.06 -2.83
N SER A 46 2.43 -18.03 -3.59
CA SER A 46 2.13 -18.16 -5.03
C SER A 46 3.36 -18.60 -5.80
N ASN A 47 4.53 -17.99 -5.57
CA ASN A 47 5.79 -18.43 -6.18
C ASN A 47 6.15 -19.87 -5.80
N PHE A 48 5.95 -20.25 -4.54
CA PHE A 48 6.18 -21.62 -4.10
C PHE A 48 5.27 -22.62 -4.82
N LEU A 49 3.97 -22.32 -4.92
CA LEU A 49 3.00 -23.13 -5.66
C LEU A 49 3.32 -23.18 -7.16
N LEU A 50 3.65 -22.05 -7.79
CA LEU A 50 4.03 -21.97 -9.20
C LEU A 50 5.27 -22.81 -9.52
N GLY A 51 6.28 -22.76 -8.65
CA GLY A 51 7.48 -23.60 -8.74
C GLY A 51 7.16 -25.08 -8.58
N MET A 52 6.29 -25.45 -7.63
CA MET A 52 5.83 -26.83 -7.44
C MET A 52 5.03 -27.35 -8.64
N LEU A 53 4.21 -26.50 -9.27
CA LEU A 53 3.37 -26.83 -10.42
C LEU A 53 4.12 -26.75 -11.76
N ASN A 54 5.44 -26.49 -11.77
CA ASN A 54 6.25 -26.31 -12.98
C ASN A 54 5.65 -25.30 -13.97
N MET A 55 5.01 -24.22 -13.48
CA MET A 55 4.34 -23.24 -14.35
C MET A 55 5.31 -22.34 -15.15
N GLY A 56 6.62 -22.49 -15.00
CA GLY A 56 7.62 -21.88 -15.88
C GLY A 56 7.75 -20.35 -15.78
N PHE A 57 6.96 -19.69 -14.94
CA PHE A 57 7.09 -18.27 -14.61
C PHE A 57 7.22 -18.08 -13.09
N SER A 58 8.05 -17.12 -12.73
CA SER A 58 8.30 -16.67 -11.36
C SER A 58 7.96 -15.19 -11.28
N VAL A 59 7.34 -14.78 -10.19
CA VAL A 59 7.10 -13.37 -9.90
C VAL A 59 8.26 -12.86 -9.05
N ASP A 60 9.00 -11.88 -9.55
CA ASP A 60 10.10 -11.30 -8.79
C ASP A 60 9.60 -10.50 -7.58
N ILE A 61 10.19 -10.80 -6.41
CA ILE A 61 10.00 -10.04 -5.18
C ILE A 61 10.98 -8.87 -5.23
N ASN A 62 10.51 -7.71 -5.67
CA ASN A 62 11.28 -6.48 -5.77
C ASN A 62 10.55 -5.33 -5.05
N TRP A 63 11.17 -4.15 -5.02
CA TRP A 63 10.57 -2.98 -4.39
C TRP A 63 9.23 -2.58 -5.01
N VAL A 64 9.03 -2.83 -6.31
CA VAL A 64 7.79 -2.50 -7.04
C VAL A 64 6.67 -3.47 -6.64
N SER A 65 6.91 -4.78 -6.61
CA SER A 65 5.91 -5.77 -6.22
C SER A 65 5.51 -5.63 -4.75
N ILE A 66 6.46 -5.28 -3.87
CA ILE A 66 6.17 -4.91 -2.48
C ILE A 66 5.26 -3.67 -2.42
N LEU A 67 5.53 -2.64 -3.22
CA LEU A 67 4.75 -1.40 -3.20
C LEU A 67 3.32 -1.61 -3.74
N ILE A 68 3.18 -2.38 -4.82
CA ILE A 68 1.88 -2.76 -5.38
C ILE A 68 1.07 -3.56 -4.36
N CYS A 69 1.71 -4.50 -3.65
CA CYS A 69 1.08 -5.27 -2.58
C CYS A 69 0.78 -4.44 -1.33
N ALA A 70 1.59 -3.43 -1.01
CA ALA A 70 1.33 -2.55 0.14
C ALA A 70 0.11 -1.65 -0.12
N VAL A 71 0.03 -1.05 -1.30
CA VAL A 71 -1.06 -0.15 -1.70
C VAL A 71 -2.34 -0.95 -1.98
N GLY A 72 -2.22 -2.06 -2.72
CA GLY A 72 -3.35 -2.87 -3.15
C GLY A 72 -3.73 -4.00 -2.20
N GLY A 73 -2.85 -4.48 -1.33
CA GLY A 73 -3.09 -5.68 -0.53
C GLY A 73 -3.30 -6.92 -1.40
N ILE A 74 -4.35 -7.68 -1.09
CA ILE A 74 -4.76 -8.88 -1.83
C ILE A 74 -5.00 -8.61 -3.32
N PRO A 75 -5.78 -7.58 -3.75
CA PRO A 75 -5.91 -7.29 -5.18
C PRO A 75 -4.58 -6.87 -5.84
N GLY A 76 -3.64 -6.30 -5.08
CA GLY A 76 -2.28 -6.02 -5.55
C GLY A 76 -1.53 -7.30 -5.95
N VAL A 77 -1.60 -8.35 -5.13
CA VAL A 77 -1.02 -9.67 -5.42
C VAL A 77 -1.57 -10.25 -6.72
N ILE A 78 -2.88 -10.18 -6.91
CA ILE A 78 -3.54 -10.71 -8.11
C ILE A 78 -2.98 -10.02 -9.37
N ILE A 79 -2.83 -8.70 -9.33
CA ILE A 79 -2.25 -7.93 -10.43
C ILE A 79 -0.81 -8.35 -10.69
N VAL A 80 -0.01 -8.48 -9.64
CA VAL A 80 1.41 -8.84 -9.77
C VAL A 80 1.58 -10.25 -10.36
N ILE A 81 0.77 -11.23 -9.91
CA ILE A 81 0.76 -12.58 -10.48
C ILE A 81 0.34 -12.55 -11.95
N LEU A 82 -0.67 -11.74 -12.29
CA LEU A 82 -1.13 -11.59 -13.67
C LEU A 82 -0.04 -10.99 -14.57
N LEU A 83 0.72 -10.01 -14.08
CA LEU A 83 1.87 -9.46 -14.80
C LEU A 83 2.97 -10.50 -15.01
N GLY A 84 3.24 -11.34 -14.00
CA GLY A 84 4.17 -12.48 -14.12
C GLY A 84 3.72 -13.49 -15.19
N PHE A 85 2.42 -13.79 -15.26
CA PHE A 85 1.86 -14.65 -16.30
C PHE A 85 2.02 -14.05 -17.70
N LEU A 86 1.87 -12.73 -17.82
CA LEU A 86 2.06 -11.99 -19.08
C LEU A 86 3.56 -11.80 -19.44
N ASN A 87 4.50 -12.32 -18.66
CA ASN A 87 5.95 -12.09 -18.80
C ASN A 87 6.31 -10.59 -18.88
N VAL A 88 5.54 -9.74 -18.19
CA VAL A 88 5.85 -8.31 -18.07
C VAL A 88 6.83 -8.14 -16.92
N PRO A 89 8.08 -7.73 -17.16
CA PRO A 89 9.05 -7.54 -16.09
C PRO A 89 8.62 -6.36 -15.22
N LEU A 90 8.68 -6.56 -13.91
CA LEU A 90 8.40 -5.52 -12.91
C LEU A 90 9.65 -4.72 -12.51
N MET A 91 10.83 -5.11 -13.00
CA MET A 91 12.09 -4.36 -13.14
C MET A 91 13.16 -5.33 -13.66
#